data_AF-A0A1U9JY89-F1
#
_entry.id   AF-A0A1U9JY89-F1
#
_cell.length_a   1.000
_cell.length_b   1.000
_cell.length_c   1.000
_cell.angle_alpha   90.00
_cell.angle_beta   90.00
_cell.angle_gamma   90.00
#
_symmetry.space_group_name_H-M   'P 1'
#
loop_
_entity.id
_entity.type
_entity.pdbx_description
1 polymer ?
#
loop_
_entity_poly.entity_id
_entity_poly.type
_entity_poly.pdbx_seq_one_letter_code
_entity_poly.pdbx_strand_id
1 'polypeptide(L)'
;MTAKQTLKAVFDLLIDEYDADPRNPLIHELGRLANSSDDIPTDDIELTALVGPNGMTSVKDQHGRRVKGVKSVAVFEDQHGKPVFQVNL
;
A
#
# COMPACT_ATOMS: atom_id res chain seq x y z
N MET A 1 3.71 17.93 -5.89
CA MET A 1 4.38 16.67 -6.26
C MET A 1 3.85 15.58 -5.36
N THR A 2 3.45 14.43 -5.91
CA THR A 2 3.13 13.23 -5.12
C THR A 2 4.42 12.59 -4.61
N ALA A 3 4.36 11.75 -3.58
CA ALA A 3 5.53 11.03 -3.07
C ALA A 3 6.28 10.26 -4.18
N LYS A 4 5.52 9.69 -5.13
CA LYS A 4 6.08 8.98 -6.30
C LYS A 4 6.82 9.91 -7.26
N GLN A 5 6.26 11.08 -7.54
CA GLN A 5 6.92 12.10 -8.36
C GLN A 5 8.21 12.59 -7.69
N THR A 6 8.20 12.78 -6.38
CA THR A 6 9.39 13.17 -5.61
C THR A 6 10.46 12.09 -5.66
N LEU A 7 10.11 10.81 -5.46
CA LEU A 7 11.07 9.71 -5.51
C LEU A 7 11.69 9.54 -6.90
N LYS A 8 10.88 9.68 -7.96
CA LYS A 8 11.41 9.67 -9.32
C LYS A 8 12.39 10.83 -9.55
N ALA A 9 12.02 12.04 -9.15
CA ALA A 9 12.88 13.21 -9.31
C ALA A 9 14.20 13.06 -8.54
N VAL A 10 14.18 12.50 -7.33
CA VAL A 10 15.40 12.20 -6.55
C VAL A 10 16.26 11.13 -7.24
N PHE A 11 15.65 10.08 -7.78
CA PHE A 11 16.39 9.06 -8.52
C PHE A 11 17.07 9.65 -9.77
N ASP A 12 16.32 10.39 -10.59
CA ASP A 12 16.85 11.04 -11.80
C ASP A 12 18.00 12.00 -11.44
N LEU A 13 17.84 12.81 -10.38
CA LEU A 13 18.88 13.70 -9.86
C LEU A 13 20.16 12.94 -9.47
N LEU A 14 20.02 11.81 -8.77
CA LEU A 14 21.17 11.02 -8.33
C LEU A 14 21.94 10.40 -9.49
N ILE A 15 21.24 9.92 -10.52
CA ILE A 15 21.89 9.33 -11.71
C ILE A 15 22.49 10.42 -12.60
N ASP A 16 21.73 11.48 -12.90
CA ASP A 16 22.10 12.44 -13.93
C ASP A 16 23.03 13.55 -13.41
N GLU A 17 22.80 14.05 -12.19
CA GLU A 17 23.60 15.15 -11.63
C GLU A 17 24.72 14.69 -10.71
N TYR A 18 24.51 13.60 -9.95
CA TYR A 18 25.48 13.10 -8.98
C TYR A 18 26.27 11.86 -9.43
N ASP A 19 26.02 11.37 -10.66
CA ASP A 19 26.69 10.20 -11.25
C ASP A 19 26.69 8.98 -10.31
N ALA A 20 25.58 8.79 -9.59
CA ALA A 20 25.44 7.72 -8.62
C ALA A 20 25.47 6.35 -9.32
N ASP A 21 26.23 5.41 -8.79
CA ASP A 21 26.32 4.06 -9.36
C ASP A 21 24.95 3.35 -9.28
N PRO A 22 24.31 3.02 -10.41
CA PRO A 22 23.02 2.32 -10.43
C PRO A 22 23.11 0.89 -9.88
N ARG A 23 24.33 0.34 -9.73
CA ARG A 23 24.58 -0.96 -9.11
C ARG A 23 24.66 -0.88 -7.59
N ASN A 24 24.76 0.33 -7.03
CA ASN A 24 24.67 0.50 -5.59
C ASN A 24 23.31 -0.04 -5.12
N PRO A 25 23.27 -0.95 -4.13
CA PRO A 25 22.02 -1.57 -3.68
C PRO A 25 20.92 -0.56 -3.30
N LEU A 26 21.30 0.60 -2.75
CA LEU A 26 20.34 1.64 -2.36
C LEU A 26 19.77 2.39 -3.57
N ILE A 27 20.61 2.71 -4.56
CA ILE A 27 20.19 3.39 -5.79
C ILE A 27 19.33 2.46 -6.65
N HIS A 28 19.73 1.19 -6.73
CA HIS A 28 18.94 0.16 -7.39
C HIS A 28 17.55 -0.01 -6.76
N GLU A 29 17.48 -0.07 -5.43
CA GLU A 29 16.20 -0.19 -4.72
C GLU A 29 15.34 1.06 -4.83
N LEU A 30 15.95 2.25 -4.80
CA LEU A 30 15.26 3.52 -5.07
C LEU A 30 14.66 3.54 -6.48
N GLY A 31 15.42 3.11 -7.48
CA GLY A 31 14.93 2.97 -8.86
C GLY A 31 13.80 1.96 -8.98
N ARG A 32 13.87 0.83 -8.25
CA ARG A 32 12.78 -0.15 -8.18
C ARG A 32 11.50 0.46 -7.61
N LEU A 33 11.60 1.24 -6.53
CA LEU A 33 10.47 1.91 -5.90
C LEU A 33 9.87 3.00 -6.79
N ALA A 34 10.71 3.84 -7.40
CA ALA A 34 10.29 4.90 -8.31
C ALA A 34 9.53 4.37 -9.53
N ASN A 35 9.94 3.20 -10.05
CA ASN A 35 9.33 2.55 -11.21
C ASN A 35 8.24 1.53 -10.87
N SER A 36 8.01 1.23 -9.60
CA SER A 36 6.96 0.30 -9.21
C SER A 36 5.57 0.82 -9.62
N SER A 37 4.71 -0.06 -10.14
CA SER A 37 3.32 0.26 -10.50
C SER A 37 2.45 0.53 -9.28
N ASP A 38 2.92 0.13 -8.10
CA ASP A 38 2.23 0.31 -6.84
C ASP A 38 2.17 1.81 -6.51
N ASP A 39 0.96 2.31 -6.25
CA ASP A 39 0.82 3.63 -5.66
C ASP A 39 1.40 3.62 -4.25
N ILE A 40 2.19 4.65 -3.96
CA ILE A 40 2.71 4.89 -2.63
C ILE A 40 1.51 5.32 -1.78
N PRO A 41 1.19 4.64 -0.68
CA PRO A 41 0.02 4.99 0.12
C PRO A 41 0.16 6.41 0.63
N THR A 42 -0.70 7.32 0.17
CA THR A 42 -0.72 8.74 0.56
C THR A 42 -1.80 8.99 1.61
N ASP A 43 -1.62 8.35 2.76
CA ASP A 43 -2.31 8.64 4.03
C ASP A 43 -3.69 8.00 4.27
N ASP A 44 -4.44 7.59 3.24
CA ASP A 44 -5.65 6.77 3.42
C ASP A 44 -5.61 5.50 2.57
N ILE A 45 -5.74 4.34 3.22
CA ILE A 45 -5.88 3.04 2.55
C ILE A 45 -7.36 2.64 2.66
N GLU A 46 -8.09 2.71 1.55
CA GLU A 46 -9.41 2.11 1.50
C GLU A 46 -9.28 0.60 1.44
N LEU A 47 -9.93 -0.09 2.37
CA LEU A 47 -9.98 -1.53 2.42
C LEU A 47 -11.39 -1.99 2.03
N THR A 48 -11.47 -2.83 1.00
CA THR A 48 -12.68 -3.58 0.68
C THR A 48 -12.56 -4.97 1.26
N ALA A 49 -13.49 -5.34 2.13
CA ALA A 49 -13.49 -6.65 2.74
C ALA A 49 -14.82 -7.37 2.49
N LEU A 50 -14.70 -8.57 1.94
CA LEU A 50 -15.81 -9.44 1.57
C LEU A 50 -15.94 -10.53 2.62
N VAL A 51 -17.12 -10.65 3.22
CA VAL A 51 -17.48 -11.73 4.15
C VAL A 51 -18.44 -12.66 3.43
N GLY A 52 -17.98 -13.86 3.08
CA GLY A 52 -18.79 -14.89 2.45
C GLY A 52 -19.44 -15.83 3.47
N PRO A 53 -20.41 -16.65 3.05
CA PRO A 53 -20.94 -17.74 3.88
C PRO A 53 -19.80 -18.67 4.31
N ASN A 54 -19.92 -19.26 5.50
CA ASN A 54 -18.90 -20.11 6.15
C ASN A 54 -17.64 -19.39 6.66
N GLY A 55 -17.67 -18.06 6.83
CA GLY A 55 -16.57 -17.32 7.44
C GLY A 55 -15.39 -17.07 6.50
N MET A 56 -15.57 -17.27 5.19
CA MET A 56 -14.54 -16.94 4.20
C MET A 56 -14.41 -15.42 4.08
N THR A 57 -13.22 -14.89 4.35
CA THR A 57 -12.98 -13.44 4.28
C THR A 57 -11.88 -13.12 3.28
N SER A 58 -12.08 -12.05 2.50
CA SER A 58 -11.06 -11.51 1.59
C SER A 58 -10.98 -10.01 1.78
N VAL A 59 -9.79 -9.49 2.09
CA VAL A 59 -9.53 -8.06 2.19
C VAL A 59 -8.64 -7.65 1.02
N LYS A 60 -9.06 -6.59 0.34
CA LYS A 60 -8.34 -5.96 -0.77
C LYS A 60 -8.14 -4.49 -0.47
N ASP A 61 -7.07 -3.93 -1.01
CA ASP A 61 -6.85 -2.48 -0.97
C ASP A 61 -7.61 -1.76 -2.10
N GLN A 62 -7.45 -0.43 -2.16
CA GLN A 62 -8.10 0.43 -3.15
C GLN A 62 -7.71 0.11 -4.60
N HIS A 63 -6.62 -0.65 -4.81
CA HIS A 63 -6.15 -1.09 -6.12
C HIS A 63 -6.58 -2.53 -6.43
N GLY A 64 -7.39 -3.15 -5.57
CA GLY A 64 -7.85 -4.53 -5.71
C GLY A 64 -6.79 -5.58 -5.35
N ARG A 65 -5.62 -5.17 -4.82
CA ARG A 65 -4.57 -6.10 -4.40
C ARG A 65 -4.97 -6.73 -3.07
N ARG A 66 -4.73 -8.04 -2.92
CA ARG A 66 -5.07 -8.76 -1.68
C ARG A 66 -4.16 -8.34 -0.53
N VAL A 67 -4.75 -7.95 0.59
CA VAL A 67 -4.02 -7.70 1.84
C VAL A 67 -3.63 -9.04 2.47
N LYS A 68 -2.32 -9.22 2.71
CA LYS A 68 -1.78 -10.43 3.35
C LYS A 68 -1.75 -10.27 4.87
N GLY A 69 -1.84 -11.39 5.58
CA GLY A 69 -1.77 -11.41 7.05
C GLY A 69 -3.10 -11.18 7.77
N VAL A 70 -4.21 -10.96 7.07
CA VAL A 70 -5.53 -10.82 7.71
C VAL A 70 -5.96 -12.17 8.32
N LYS A 71 -6.20 -12.18 9.64
CA LYS A 71 -6.67 -13.33 10.41
C LYS A 71 -8.20 -13.43 10.43
N SER A 72 -8.87 -12.30 10.63
CA SER A 72 -10.33 -12.26 10.67
C SER A 72 -10.89 -10.88 10.33
N VAL A 73 -12.15 -10.86 9.94
CA VAL A 73 -12.92 -9.65 9.64
C VAL A 73 -14.23 -9.76 10.41
N ALA A 74 -14.60 -8.72 11.15
CA ALA A 74 -15.82 -8.66 11.93
C ALA A 74 -16.62 -7.40 11.59
N VAL A 75 -17.94 -7.55 11.57
CA VAL A 75 -18.90 -6.46 11.42
C VAL A 75 -19.85 -6.52 12.61
N PHE A 76 -19.89 -5.45 13.39
CA PHE A 76 -20.74 -5.34 14.58
C PHE A 76 -21.17 -3.89 14.77
N GLU A 77 -22.16 -3.63 15.60
CA GLU A 77 -22.56 -2.26 15.98
C GLU A 77 -21.79 -1.81 17.23
N ASP A 78 -21.34 -0.55 17.27
CA ASP A 78 -20.78 0.04 18.48
C ASP A 78 -21.88 0.37 19.52
N GLN A 79 -21.45 0.88 20.66
CA GLN A 79 -22.35 1.31 21.75
C GLN A 79 -23.32 2.45 21.38
N HIS A 80 -23.16 3.07 20.21
CA HIS A 80 -24.06 4.09 19.65
C HIS A 80 -24.87 3.57 18.45
N GLY A 81 -24.83 2.26 18.17
CA GLY A 81 -25.52 1.65 17.02
C GLY A 81 -24.86 1.93 15.67
N LYS A 82 -23.62 2.43 15.64
CA LYS A 82 -22.89 2.65 14.39
C LYS A 82 -22.25 1.35 13.92
N PRO A 83 -22.35 0.99 12.64
CA PRO A 83 -21.67 -0.18 12.11
C PRO A 83 -20.15 0.04 12.16
N VAL A 84 -19.46 -0.86 12.85
CA VAL A 84 -18.01 -0.94 12.95
C VAL A 84 -17.53 -2.10 12.09
N PHE A 85 -16.54 -1.80 11.27
CA PHE A 85 -15.83 -2.76 10.46
C PHE A 85 -14.42 -2.97 11.04
N GLN A 86 -14.13 -4.18 11.55
CA GLN A 86 -12.83 -4.48 12.17
C GLN A 86 -12.08 -5.52 11.35
N VAL A 87 -10.85 -5.18 10.96
CA VAL A 87 -9.89 -6.08 10.29
C VAL A 87 -8.80 -6.44 11.30
N ASN A 88 -8.64 -7.74 11.60
CA ASN A 88 -7.60 -8.23 12.49
C ASN A 88 -6.43 -8.80 11.69
N LEU A 89 -5.23 -8.27 11.92
CA LEU A 89 -3.96 -8.70 11.34
C LEU A 89 -3.23 -9.73 12.24
#